data_AF-A0A960JD72-F1
#
_entry.id   AF-A0A960JD72-F1
#
_cell.length_a   1.000
_cell.length_b   1.000
_cell.length_c   1.000
_cell.angle_alpha   90.00
_cell.angle_beta   90.00
_cell.angle_gamma   90.00
#
_symmetry.space_group_name_H-M   'P 1'
#
loop_
_entity.id
_entity.type
_entity.pdbx_description
1 polymer ?
#
loop_
_entity_poly.entity_id
_entity_poly.type
_entity_poly.pdbx_seq_one_letter_code
_entity_poly.pdbx_strand_id
1 'polypeptide(L)'
;MALAAILWGCGMAESAVFEPKPLDGMKAAPEGTDSAALDAEVTAFLRDEYTIVSSRYYQVAGEIPWIAVSKNIQNQMAAKSIQPVMFDWYEPGLDFVEVYPQGGGGFAVAMPQGTRSNAEKLVGFYVLKAAGAAQD
;
A
#
# COMPACT_ATOMS: atom_id res chain seq x y z
N MET A 1 22.34 -48.41 -2.46
CA MET A 1 23.14 -47.25 -2.02
C MET A 1 23.71 -46.56 -3.25
N ALA A 2 23.18 -45.39 -3.59
CA ALA A 2 23.85 -44.36 -4.38
C ALA A 2 23.06 -43.07 -4.16
N LEU A 3 23.63 -42.16 -3.37
CA LEU A 3 23.12 -40.80 -3.14
C LEU A 3 23.34 -40.00 -4.42
N ALA A 4 22.27 -39.41 -4.97
CA ALA A 4 22.38 -38.30 -5.90
C ALA A 4 21.83 -37.06 -5.19
N ALA A 5 22.75 -36.23 -4.68
CA ALA A 5 22.45 -34.91 -4.18
C ALA A 5 22.12 -34.00 -5.39
N ILE A 6 20.86 -33.62 -5.53
CA ILE A 6 20.46 -32.51 -6.40
C ILE A 6 20.39 -31.26 -5.50
N LEU A 7 21.49 -30.52 -5.49
CA LEU A 7 21.58 -29.13 -5.07
C LEU A 7 21.22 -28.27 -6.28
N TRP A 8 19.99 -27.76 -6.32
CA TRP A 8 19.53 -26.55 -7.04
C TRP A 8 17.99 -26.51 -6.89
N GLY A 9 17.33 -25.38 -6.63
CA GLY A 9 17.80 -24.01 -6.62
C GLY A 9 17.46 -23.30 -5.32
N CYS A 10 18.24 -22.25 -5.06
CA CYS A 10 17.73 -21.07 -4.39
C CYS A 10 16.40 -20.69 -5.07
N GLY A 11 15.27 -21.05 -4.45
CA GLY A 11 14.07 -20.27 -4.65
C GLY A 11 14.42 -18.87 -4.18
N MET A 12 14.67 -17.96 -5.12
CA MET A 12 14.62 -16.54 -4.84
C MET A 12 13.33 -16.32 -4.05
N ALA A 13 13.46 -15.95 -2.78
CA ALA A 13 12.33 -15.42 -2.07
C ALA A 13 11.92 -14.20 -2.90
N GLU A 14 10.82 -14.30 -3.64
CA GLU A 14 10.05 -13.12 -4.02
C GLU A 14 10.02 -12.27 -2.77
N SER A 15 10.75 -11.15 -2.79
CA SER A 15 10.91 -10.33 -1.61
C SER A 15 9.53 -9.77 -1.33
N ALA A 16 8.81 -10.42 -0.42
CA ALA A 16 7.45 -10.08 -0.09
C ALA A 16 7.42 -8.59 0.25
N VAL A 17 6.55 -7.84 -0.43
CA VAL A 17 6.34 -6.42 -0.18
C VAL A 17 6.19 -6.22 1.32
N PHE A 18 7.00 -5.35 1.91
CA PHE A 18 6.84 -5.01 3.31
C PHE A 18 5.53 -4.25 3.49
N GLU A 19 4.65 -4.83 4.29
CA GLU A 19 3.35 -4.26 4.62
C GLU A 19 3.39 -3.65 6.04
N PRO A 20 3.32 -2.32 6.16
CA PRO A 20 3.32 -1.64 7.44
C PRO A 20 2.05 -1.97 8.23
N LYS A 21 2.16 -1.96 9.55
CA LYS A 21 1.03 -2.20 10.45
C LYS A 21 0.09 -0.99 10.47
N PRO A 22 -1.23 -1.22 10.56
CA PRO A 22 -2.17 -0.13 10.78
C PRO A 22 -1.87 0.58 12.11
N LEU A 23 -2.33 1.83 12.24
CA LEU A 23 -2.23 2.57 13.48
C LEU A 23 -3.07 1.87 14.57
N ASP A 24 -2.61 1.91 15.82
CA ASP A 24 -3.38 1.37 16.94
C ASP A 24 -4.78 2.01 17.01
N GLY A 25 -5.79 1.17 17.25
CA GLY A 25 -7.19 1.59 17.30
C GLY A 25 -7.93 1.60 15.96
N MET A 26 -7.23 1.39 14.84
CA MET A 26 -7.88 1.12 13.55
C MET A 26 -8.63 -0.21 13.59
N LYS A 27 -9.87 -0.21 13.08
CA LYS A 27 -10.70 -1.42 13.03
C LYS A 27 -10.76 -1.95 11.61
N ALA A 28 -10.59 -3.26 11.42
CA ALA A 28 -10.76 -3.87 10.11
C ALA A 28 -12.15 -3.55 9.55
N ALA A 29 -12.19 -3.11 8.30
CA ALA A 29 -13.41 -2.78 7.58
C ALA A 29 -13.70 -3.87 6.53
N PRO A 30 -14.97 -4.20 6.29
CA PRO A 30 -15.32 -5.16 5.25
C PRO A 30 -15.11 -4.58 3.85
N GLU A 31 -14.95 -5.47 2.88
CA GLU A 31 -15.09 -5.14 1.47
C GLU A 31 -16.56 -4.79 1.14
N GLY A 32 -16.77 -3.81 0.27
CA GLY A 32 -18.09 -3.28 -0.07
C GLY A 32 -18.01 -2.09 -1.03
N THR A 33 -19.09 -1.33 -1.13
CA THR A 33 -19.19 -0.21 -2.08
C THR A 33 -18.13 0.87 -1.84
N ASP A 34 -17.89 1.23 -0.58
CA ASP A 34 -16.95 2.32 -0.24
C ASP A 34 -15.50 1.91 -0.50
N SER A 35 -15.14 0.65 -0.25
CA SER A 35 -13.80 0.12 -0.57
C SER A 35 -13.60 -0.01 -2.08
N ALA A 36 -14.62 -0.45 -2.82
CA ALA A 36 -14.54 -0.50 -4.28
C ALA A 36 -14.38 0.90 -4.91
N ALA A 37 -15.00 1.93 -4.33
CA ALA A 37 -14.82 3.31 -4.77
C ALA A 37 -13.38 3.79 -4.50
N LEU A 38 -12.83 3.48 -3.32
CA LEU A 38 -11.45 3.80 -2.98
C LEU A 38 -10.45 3.07 -3.90
N ASP A 39 -10.69 1.80 -4.22
CA ASP A 39 -9.86 1.04 -5.16
C ASP A 39 -9.83 1.65 -6.55
N ALA A 40 -10.97 2.17 -7.01
CA ALA A 40 -11.05 2.88 -8.29
C ALA A 40 -10.26 4.20 -8.26
N GLU A 41 -10.33 4.97 -7.16
CA GLU A 41 -9.52 6.17 -6.95
C GLU A 41 -8.02 5.84 -6.97
N VAL A 42 -7.60 4.81 -6.24
CA VAL A 42 -6.21 4.36 -6.17
C VAL A 42 -5.73 3.87 -7.54
N THR A 43 -6.54 3.07 -8.24
CA THR A 43 -6.20 2.59 -9.59
C THR A 43 -6.03 3.77 -10.56
N ALA A 44 -6.92 4.77 -10.51
CA ALA A 44 -6.79 5.97 -11.33
C ALA A 44 -5.53 6.79 -10.99
N PHE A 45 -5.16 6.87 -9.71
CA PHE A 45 -3.94 7.54 -9.26
C PHE A 45 -2.66 6.83 -9.74
N LEU A 46 -2.63 5.49 -9.66
CA LEU A 46 -1.48 4.66 -10.04
C LEU A 46 -1.24 4.60 -11.55
N ARG A 47 -2.30 4.86 -12.35
CA ARG A 47 -2.26 4.75 -13.82
C ARG A 47 -1.71 3.39 -14.25
N ASP A 48 -0.78 3.37 -15.20
CA ASP A 48 -0.18 2.15 -15.73
C ASP A 48 1.14 1.76 -15.03
N GLU A 49 1.55 2.44 -13.94
CA GLU A 49 2.80 2.12 -13.24
C GLU A 49 2.65 0.91 -12.31
N TYR A 50 1.48 0.77 -11.70
CA TYR A 50 1.21 -0.26 -10.71
C TYR A 50 -0.19 -0.85 -10.86
N THR A 51 -0.30 -2.15 -10.59
CA THR A 51 -1.59 -2.83 -10.40
C THR A 51 -1.75 -3.23 -8.94
N ILE A 52 -2.96 -3.08 -8.41
CA ILE A 52 -3.33 -3.58 -7.07
C ILE A 52 -3.34 -5.12 -7.11
N VAL A 53 -2.56 -5.75 -6.24
CA VAL A 53 -2.50 -7.20 -6.07
C VAL A 53 -3.42 -7.65 -4.94
N SER A 54 -3.43 -6.90 -3.84
CA SER A 54 -4.33 -7.13 -2.72
C SER A 54 -4.59 -5.82 -1.98
N SER A 55 -5.72 -5.79 -1.28
CA SER A 55 -6.15 -4.65 -0.49
C SER A 55 -6.64 -5.09 0.89
N ARG A 56 -6.44 -4.23 1.89
CA ARG A 56 -6.97 -4.37 3.24
C ARG A 56 -7.49 -3.02 3.70
N TYR A 57 -8.64 -3.04 4.38
CA TYR A 57 -9.33 -1.81 4.73
C TYR A 57 -9.48 -1.67 6.23
N TYR A 58 -9.40 -0.41 6.67
CA TYR A 58 -9.53 -0.05 8.06
C TYR A 58 -10.44 1.16 8.21
N GLN A 59 -11.33 1.13 9.20
CA GLN A 59 -12.02 2.30 9.69
C GLN A 59 -11.18 3.00 10.74
N VAL A 60 -11.10 4.32 10.59
CA VAL A 60 -10.34 5.23 11.44
C VAL A 60 -11.32 6.21 12.09
N ALA A 61 -11.23 6.34 13.42
CA ALA A 61 -12.07 7.27 14.17
C ALA A 61 -11.88 8.71 13.66
N GLY A 62 -12.96 9.48 13.63
CA GLY A 62 -12.94 10.81 13.01
C GLY A 62 -12.00 11.82 13.65
N GLU A 63 -11.71 11.65 14.94
CA GLU A 63 -10.74 12.44 15.71
C GLU A 63 -9.28 12.19 15.30
N ILE A 64 -8.98 11.05 14.66
CA ILE A 64 -7.64 10.73 14.18
C ILE A 64 -7.47 11.42 12.81
N PRO A 65 -6.55 12.38 12.68
CA PRO A 65 -6.32 13.05 11.42
C PRO A 65 -5.52 12.15 10.47
N TRP A 66 -5.72 12.32 9.16
CA TRP A 66 -4.97 11.59 8.14
C TRP A 66 -3.45 11.62 8.36
N ILE A 67 -2.92 12.80 8.73
CA ILE A 67 -1.48 12.97 8.97
C ILE A 67 -0.92 12.03 10.05
N ALA A 68 -1.73 11.59 11.01
CA ALA A 68 -1.30 10.61 12.01
C ALA A 68 -1.17 9.21 11.41
N VAL A 69 -2.10 8.84 10.53
CA VAL A 69 -2.06 7.59 9.76
C VAL A 69 -0.84 7.57 8.84
N SER A 70 -0.74 8.58 7.98
CA SER A 70 0.38 8.79 7.05
C SER A 70 1.72 8.73 7.77
N LYS A 71 1.93 9.50 8.85
CA LYS A 71 3.19 9.45 9.62
C LYS A 71 3.49 8.08 10.23
N ASN A 72 2.49 7.35 10.73
CA ASN A 72 2.70 6.01 11.25
C ASN A 72 3.22 5.05 10.17
N ILE A 73 2.69 5.16 8.95
CA ILE A 73 3.17 4.40 7.80
C ILE A 73 4.58 4.85 7.42
N GLN A 74 4.80 6.15 7.20
CA GLN A 74 6.10 6.72 6.86
C GLN A 74 7.21 6.28 7.83
N ASN A 75 6.96 6.29 9.14
CA ASN A 75 7.94 5.87 10.15
C ASN A 75 8.32 4.38 10.00
N GLN A 76 7.34 3.51 9.74
CA GLN A 76 7.59 2.08 9.54
C GLN A 76 8.34 1.80 8.24
N MET A 77 7.99 2.51 7.16
CA MET A 77 8.67 2.40 5.86
C MET A 77 10.10 2.95 5.93
N ALA A 78 10.30 4.08 6.60
CA ALA A 78 11.62 4.67 6.82
C ALA A 78 12.54 3.74 7.65
N ALA A 79 12.00 2.99 8.62
CA ALA A 79 12.74 1.96 9.35
C ALA A 79 13.24 0.80 8.46
N LYS A 80 12.67 0.67 7.25
CA LYS A 80 13.11 -0.25 6.19
C LYS A 80 13.88 0.45 5.07
N SER A 81 14.22 1.73 5.23
CA SER A 81 14.83 2.57 4.19
C SER A 81 13.99 2.69 2.90
N ILE A 82 12.67 2.54 3.00
CA ILE A 82 11.74 2.70 1.90
C ILE A 82 11.14 4.11 1.99
N GLN A 83 11.23 4.86 0.90
CA GLN A 83 10.71 6.23 0.80
C GLN A 83 9.48 6.28 -0.11
N PRO A 84 8.52 7.18 0.16
CA PRO A 84 7.41 7.39 -0.76
C PRO A 84 7.92 7.99 -2.07
N VAL A 85 7.27 7.63 -3.18
CA VAL A 85 7.53 8.24 -4.49
C VAL A 85 6.55 9.38 -4.73
N MET A 86 7.05 10.47 -5.31
CA MET A 86 6.24 11.54 -5.88
C MET A 86 6.22 11.35 -7.39
N PHE A 87 5.04 11.10 -7.96
CA PHE A 87 4.85 11.03 -9.40
C PHE A 87 4.92 12.43 -10.03
N ASP A 88 5.14 12.53 -11.34
CA ASP A 88 5.17 13.81 -12.06
C ASP A 88 3.78 14.42 -12.29
N TRP A 89 2.73 13.59 -12.32
CA TRP A 89 1.32 14.03 -12.32
C TRP A 89 0.76 14.33 -10.93
N TYR A 90 1.61 14.29 -9.92
CA TYR A 90 1.26 14.66 -8.56
C TYR A 90 0.96 16.16 -8.48
N GLU A 91 -0.24 16.51 -7.99
CA GLU A 91 -0.58 17.89 -7.65
C GLU A 91 -0.29 18.15 -6.17
N PRO A 92 0.52 19.17 -5.81
CA PRO A 92 0.83 19.46 -4.41
C PRO A 92 -0.43 19.86 -3.61
N GLY A 93 -0.82 19.06 -2.62
CA GLY A 93 -2.06 19.21 -1.84
C GLY A 93 -2.16 18.29 -0.60
N LEU A 94 -3.38 18.05 -0.11
CA LEU A 94 -3.64 17.00 0.89
C LEU A 94 -3.56 15.64 0.20
N ASP A 95 -2.42 14.98 0.34
CA ASP A 95 -2.14 13.68 -0.25
C ASP A 95 -3.02 12.63 0.39
N PHE A 96 -3.92 12.05 -0.39
CA PHE A 96 -4.75 10.94 0.09
C PHE A 96 -4.32 9.58 -0.45
N VAL A 97 -3.20 9.54 -1.21
CA VAL A 97 -2.55 8.31 -1.65
C VAL A 97 -1.04 8.49 -1.49
N GLU A 98 -0.39 7.59 -0.77
CA GLU A 98 1.06 7.51 -0.65
C GLU A 98 1.53 6.17 -1.21
N VAL A 99 2.51 6.19 -2.11
CA VAL A 99 3.05 4.98 -2.76
C VAL A 99 4.51 4.80 -2.36
N TYR A 100 4.86 3.58 -1.98
CA TYR A 100 6.17 3.19 -1.49
C TYR A 100 6.73 2.04 -2.35
N PRO A 101 7.58 2.35 -3.34
CA PRO A 101 8.18 1.35 -4.24
C PRO A 101 9.08 0.37 -3.48
N GLN A 102 8.99 -0.91 -3.85
CA GLN A 102 9.76 -2.00 -3.23
C GLN A 102 10.14 -3.06 -4.28
N GLY A 103 11.28 -2.90 -4.96
CA GLY A 103 11.71 -3.84 -5.99
C GLY A 103 10.66 -4.01 -7.09
N GLY A 104 10.25 -5.26 -7.39
CA GLY A 104 9.23 -5.58 -8.41
C GLY A 104 7.79 -5.18 -8.07
N GLY A 105 7.56 -4.50 -6.94
CA GLY A 105 6.24 -4.08 -6.50
C GLY A 105 6.28 -2.83 -5.65
N GLY A 106 5.32 -2.71 -4.73
CA GLY A 106 5.24 -1.60 -3.80
C GLY A 106 4.10 -1.75 -2.80
N PHE A 107 4.07 -0.84 -1.85
CA PHE A 107 2.96 -0.70 -0.92
C PHE A 107 2.32 0.67 -1.13
N ALA A 108 1.00 0.78 -1.02
CA ALA A 108 0.35 2.08 -0.94
C ALA A 108 -0.63 2.16 0.22
N VAL A 109 -0.78 3.36 0.77
CA VAL A 109 -1.84 3.68 1.73
C VAL A 109 -2.68 4.82 1.15
N ALA A 110 -3.99 4.70 1.27
CA ALA A 110 -4.90 5.71 0.75
C ALA A 110 -6.13 5.95 1.62
N MET A 111 -6.77 7.09 1.45
CA MET A 111 -8.11 7.39 1.96
C MET A 111 -8.94 8.08 0.86
N PRO A 112 -10.29 8.03 0.91
CA PRO A 112 -11.11 8.64 -0.13
C PRO A 112 -10.92 10.16 -0.18
N GLN A 113 -10.83 10.69 -1.39
CA GLN A 113 -10.76 12.13 -1.59
C GLN A 113 -12.05 12.81 -1.08
N GLY A 114 -11.91 13.97 -0.44
CA GLY A 114 -13.07 14.73 0.06
C GLY A 114 -13.66 14.22 1.39
N THR A 115 -13.04 13.21 2.00
CA THR A 115 -13.35 12.81 3.38
C THR A 115 -13.18 14.00 4.33
N ARG A 116 -14.23 14.33 5.08
CA ARG A 116 -14.19 15.44 6.04
C ARG A 116 -13.22 15.13 7.19
N SER A 117 -12.47 16.13 7.66
CA SER A 117 -11.44 15.95 8.68
C SER A 117 -11.94 15.27 9.96
N ASN A 118 -13.19 15.51 10.36
CA ASN A 118 -13.78 14.98 11.60
C ASN A 118 -14.71 13.78 11.37
N ALA A 119 -14.86 13.28 10.15
CA ALA A 119 -15.65 12.09 9.86
C ALA A 119 -14.81 10.83 10.11
N GLU A 120 -15.48 9.72 10.45
CA GLU A 120 -14.87 8.40 10.33
C GLU A 120 -14.37 8.20 8.89
N LYS A 121 -13.19 7.59 8.76
CA LYS A 121 -12.46 7.51 7.49
C LYS A 121 -12.17 6.06 7.17
N LEU A 122 -12.48 5.66 5.94
CA LEU A 122 -11.96 4.44 5.36
C LEU A 122 -10.50 4.68 4.94
N VAL A 123 -9.60 3.77 5.30
CA VAL A 123 -8.22 3.76 4.85
C VAL A 123 -7.91 2.43 4.19
N GLY A 124 -7.42 2.47 2.97
CA GLY A 124 -6.97 1.30 2.20
C GLY A 124 -5.46 1.12 2.32
N PHE A 125 -5.05 -0.14 2.48
CA PHE A 125 -3.68 -0.61 2.51
C PHE A 125 -3.52 -1.57 1.32
N TYR A 126 -2.57 -1.30 0.44
CA TYR A 126 -2.47 -1.92 -0.87
C TYR A 126 -1.11 -2.56 -1.09
N VAL A 127 -1.11 -3.81 -1.55
CA VAL A 127 0.07 -4.43 -2.16
C VAL A 127 -0.01 -4.20 -3.65
N LEU A 128 1.08 -3.71 -4.22
CA LEU A 128 1.18 -3.33 -5.62
C LEU A 128 2.19 -4.19 -6.36
N LYS A 129 1.94 -4.44 -7.64
CA LYS A 129 2.88 -4.99 -8.60
C LYS A 129 3.23 -3.91 -9.63
N ALA A 130 4.51 -3.71 -9.91
CA ALA A 130 4.94 -2.77 -10.95
C ALA A 130 4.63 -3.34 -12.34
N ALA A 131 4.14 -2.51 -13.27
CA ALA A 131 3.75 -2.96 -14.61
C ALA A 131 4.93 -3.48 -15.47
N GLY A 132 6.17 -3.14 -15.11
CA GLY A 132 7.40 -3.64 -15.74
C GLY A 132 8.07 -4.81 -15.02
N ALA A 133 7.53 -5.31 -13.90
CA ALA A 133 8.05 -6.49 -13.22
C ALA A 133 7.65 -7.75 -14.01
N ALA A 134 8.47 -8.06 -15.02
CA ALA A 134 8.39 -9.31 -15.75
C ALA A 134 8.34 -10.49 -14.77
N GLN A 135 7.44 -11.43 -15.04
CA GLN A 135 7.55 -12.77 -14.47
C GLN A 135 8.85 -13.37 -15.02
N ASP A 136 9.87 -13.46 -14.17
CA ASP A 136 10.99 -14.38 -14.40
C ASP A 136 10.56 -15.80 -14.00
#